data_AF-A0A1I6UTC8-F1
#
_entry.id   AF-A0A1I6UTC8-F1
#
_cell.length_a   1.000
_cell.length_b   1.000
_cell.length_c   1.000
_cell.angle_alpha   90.00
_cell.angle_beta   90.00
_cell.angle_gamma   90.00
#
_symmetry.space_group_name_H-M   'P 1'
#
loop_
_entity.id
_entity.type
_entity.pdbx_description
1 polymer ?
#
loop_
_entity_poly.entity_id
_entity_poly.type
_entity_poly.pdbx_seq_one_letter_code
_entity_poly.pdbx_strand_id
1 'polypeptide(L)'
;MVAGKIDIGSMGDYPLLINGSRAGTGEHGTTWLSVTGYNARGALNGVVANPGAGINALSDLKGKKISASVGSAGHGTLVQALQRAGIDRDVTVQNQEPSIGASALKAGSVDAVSQFVAWPGLLAFRDGARLVYDGGQLDLPTLHGVVARKDFVGSDRDVVKAFLQSQLDATRYLHEHPLDAAESVASATGLPAEVVYLYNGRNGVSTFDTTIKKTQVDALKHDVPFLKSVGVLDKPVNVDEFRDDSLIREVQGAEYAEAAGAHDNPVAITGVDETCHAPVTDPAVAGEVWVRGEKDARPAANPTCLLRNVERLQSEGAKTRAVYVPDATTGTRWFADRAIWLRDGNEFLPFATPATADAYRAKRPGAQQLTWDQALEAVR
;
A
#
# COMPACT_ATOMS: atom_id res chain seq x y z
N MET A 1 -22.40 11.48 2.43
CA MET A 1 -22.09 12.88 2.80
C MET A 1 -22.85 13.86 1.93
N VAL A 2 -22.66 13.86 0.60
CA VAL A 2 -23.37 14.74 -0.36
C VAL A 2 -24.91 14.72 -0.19
N ALA A 3 -25.50 13.55 0.04
CA ALA A 3 -26.95 13.39 0.26
C ALA A 3 -27.40 13.53 1.73
N GLY A 4 -26.53 13.96 2.65
CA GLY A 4 -26.85 14.13 4.08
C GLY A 4 -27.06 12.85 4.90
N LYS A 5 -26.86 11.66 4.31
CA LYS A 5 -27.08 10.35 4.97
C LYS A 5 -25.89 9.77 5.73
N ILE A 6 -24.72 10.39 5.60
CA ILE A 6 -23.47 9.94 6.23
C ILE A 6 -22.74 11.19 6.71
N ASP A 7 -22.36 11.21 7.98
CA ASP A 7 -21.78 12.35 8.67
C ASP A 7 -20.26 12.31 8.76
N ILE A 8 -19.69 11.11 8.95
CA ILE A 8 -18.25 10.83 8.99
C ILE A 8 -17.96 9.69 8.02
N GLY A 9 -16.91 9.81 7.20
CA GLY A 9 -16.47 8.75 6.29
C GLY A 9 -14.95 8.69 6.18
N SER A 10 -14.40 7.51 5.92
CA SER A 10 -12.99 7.33 5.57
C SER A 10 -12.86 7.04 4.07
N MET A 11 -11.93 7.72 3.40
CA MET A 11 -11.81 7.69 1.94
C MET A 11 -10.34 7.83 1.51
N GLY A 12 -9.94 7.15 0.44
CA GLY A 12 -8.65 7.42 -0.21
C GLY A 12 -8.56 8.84 -0.76
N ASP A 13 -7.35 9.36 -0.91
CA ASP A 13 -7.00 10.68 -1.48
C ASP A 13 -7.91 11.13 -2.64
N TYR A 14 -8.11 10.30 -3.65
CA TYR A 14 -8.89 10.64 -4.84
C TYR A 14 -10.38 10.78 -4.53
N PRO A 15 -11.07 9.75 -3.98
CA PRO A 15 -12.45 9.90 -3.49
C PRO A 15 -12.63 11.02 -2.46
N LEU A 16 -11.63 11.30 -1.62
CA LEU A 16 -11.63 12.40 -0.64
C LEU A 16 -11.68 13.76 -1.35
N LEU A 17 -10.89 13.97 -2.39
CA LEU A 17 -10.95 15.20 -3.21
C LEU A 17 -12.26 15.30 -4.00
N ILE A 18 -12.77 14.19 -4.54
CA ILE A 18 -14.07 14.16 -5.22
C ILE A 18 -15.20 14.53 -4.26
N ASN A 19 -15.13 14.06 -3.01
CA ASN A 19 -16.07 14.42 -1.96
C ASN A 19 -16.02 15.93 -1.68
N GLY A 20 -14.83 16.49 -1.43
CA GLY A 20 -14.67 17.93 -1.22
C GLY A 20 -15.14 18.79 -2.40
N SER A 21 -14.95 18.30 -3.63
CA SER A 21 -15.41 18.99 -4.85
C SER A 21 -16.94 19.00 -4.98
N ARG A 22 -17.58 17.85 -4.76
CA ARG A 22 -19.03 17.67 -4.94
C ARG A 22 -19.85 18.24 -3.78
N ALA A 23 -19.39 18.02 -2.55
CA ALA A 23 -20.04 18.55 -1.35
C ALA A 23 -19.70 20.03 -1.12
N GLY A 24 -18.59 20.50 -1.67
CA GLY A 24 -18.01 21.80 -1.34
C GLY A 24 -17.25 21.79 -0.02
N THR A 25 -16.43 22.82 0.18
CA THR A 25 -15.61 23.04 1.38
C THR A 25 -16.06 24.27 2.18
N GLY A 26 -17.16 24.93 1.78
CA GLY A 26 -17.77 26.05 2.50
C GLY A 26 -18.52 25.62 3.76
N GLU A 27 -19.29 26.52 4.37
CA GLU A 27 -19.96 26.32 5.67
C GLU A 27 -20.77 25.01 5.77
N HIS A 28 -21.60 24.71 4.77
CA HIS A 28 -22.42 23.47 4.72
C HIS A 28 -21.74 22.31 3.98
N GLY A 29 -20.43 22.41 3.76
CA GLY A 29 -19.64 21.45 3.02
C GLY A 29 -19.09 20.32 3.88
N THR A 30 -17.95 19.79 3.44
CA THR A 30 -17.19 18.77 4.16
C THR A 30 -15.81 19.27 4.54
N THR A 31 -15.18 18.60 5.51
CA THR A 31 -13.84 18.90 6.00
C THR A 31 -13.05 17.62 6.24
N TRP A 32 -11.75 17.64 5.94
CA TRP A 32 -10.81 16.57 6.21
C TRP A 32 -10.20 16.75 7.61
N LEU A 33 -10.44 15.76 8.48
CA LEU A 33 -10.17 15.85 9.92
C LEU A 33 -8.88 15.13 10.37
N SER A 34 -8.55 13.99 9.75
CA SER A 34 -7.42 13.15 10.17
C SER A 34 -7.02 12.19 9.04
N VAL A 35 -5.89 11.49 9.22
CA VAL A 35 -5.45 10.40 8.33
C VAL A 35 -5.69 9.05 9.01
N THR A 36 -6.10 8.03 8.27
CA THR A 36 -6.19 6.65 8.79
C THR A 36 -4.92 5.88 8.51
N GLY A 37 -4.35 6.06 7.32
CA GLY A 37 -3.06 5.52 6.93
C GLY A 37 -2.59 6.13 5.62
N TYR A 38 -1.30 6.00 5.34
CA TYR A 38 -0.67 6.55 4.14
C TYR A 38 0.52 5.70 3.71
N ASN A 39 0.96 5.87 2.47
CA ASN A 39 2.27 5.40 2.03
C ASN A 39 3.01 6.57 1.38
N ALA A 40 4.23 6.83 1.82
CA ALA A 40 5.01 8.00 1.39
C ALA A 40 5.43 7.96 -0.08
N ARG A 41 5.50 6.78 -0.70
CA ARG A 41 5.94 6.60 -2.10
C ARG A 41 4.81 6.30 -3.08
N GLY A 42 3.64 5.86 -2.58
CA GLY A 42 2.46 5.54 -3.38
C GLY A 42 2.10 4.06 -3.50
N ALA A 43 2.74 3.16 -2.74
CA ALA A 43 2.66 1.71 -2.89
C ALA A 43 1.31 1.06 -2.52
N LEU A 44 0.33 1.84 -2.03
CA LEU A 44 -1.02 1.34 -1.73
C LEU A 44 -1.82 0.95 -2.99
N ASN A 45 -1.29 1.23 -4.17
CA ASN A 45 -1.90 1.00 -5.47
C ASN A 45 -0.93 0.24 -6.37
N GLY A 46 -1.45 -0.69 -7.18
CA GLY A 46 -0.63 -1.48 -8.08
C GLY A 46 -1.36 -1.94 -9.33
N VAL A 47 -0.59 -2.39 -10.31
CA VAL A 47 -1.09 -3.05 -11.52
C VAL A 47 -0.65 -4.51 -11.50
N VAL A 48 -1.59 -5.43 -11.60
CA VAL A 48 -1.32 -6.87 -11.66
C VAL A 48 -1.83 -7.48 -12.95
N ALA A 49 -1.17 -8.54 -13.42
CA ALA A 49 -1.60 -9.34 -14.56
C ALA A 49 -1.40 -10.84 -14.26
N ASN A 50 -2.08 -11.70 -15.02
CA ASN A 50 -1.91 -13.15 -14.86
C ASN A 50 -0.48 -13.58 -15.25
N PRO A 51 0.10 -14.59 -14.56
CA PRO A 51 1.30 -15.26 -15.05
C PRO A 51 1.12 -15.75 -16.48
N GLY A 52 2.18 -15.65 -17.28
CA GLY A 52 2.16 -16.12 -18.66
C GLY A 52 1.43 -15.22 -19.66
N ALA A 53 0.77 -14.13 -19.22
CA ALA A 53 0.11 -13.18 -20.12
C ALA A 53 1.07 -12.36 -21.01
N GLY A 54 2.39 -12.51 -20.83
CA GLY A 54 3.39 -11.71 -21.53
C GLY A 54 3.44 -10.24 -21.10
N ILE A 55 2.83 -9.90 -19.96
CA ILE A 55 2.79 -8.55 -19.40
C ILE A 55 3.77 -8.50 -18.21
N ASN A 56 4.90 -7.84 -18.42
CA ASN A 56 6.01 -7.75 -17.46
C ASN A 56 6.36 -6.29 -17.12
N ALA A 57 5.95 -5.34 -17.94
CA ALA A 57 6.15 -3.91 -17.74
C ALA A 57 4.93 -3.10 -18.23
N LEU A 58 4.89 -1.80 -17.89
CA LEU A 58 3.86 -0.87 -18.37
C LEU A 58 3.77 -0.81 -19.90
N SER A 59 4.89 -0.96 -20.61
CA SER A 59 4.94 -0.98 -22.08
C SER A 59 4.09 -2.09 -22.69
N ASP A 60 3.94 -3.21 -21.99
CA ASP A 60 3.21 -4.38 -22.46
C ASP A 60 1.69 -4.21 -22.33
N LEU A 61 1.25 -3.14 -21.67
CA LEU A 61 -0.15 -2.78 -21.52
C LEU A 61 -0.71 -2.09 -22.78
N LYS A 62 0.13 -1.70 -23.74
CA LYS A 62 -0.33 -1.11 -25.01
C LYS A 62 -1.28 -2.05 -25.75
N GLY A 63 -2.43 -1.54 -26.13
CA GLY A 63 -3.54 -2.26 -26.76
C GLY A 63 -4.32 -3.18 -25.82
N LYS A 64 -4.02 -3.21 -24.52
CA LYS A 64 -4.63 -4.15 -23.55
C LYS A 64 -5.89 -3.58 -22.89
N LYS A 65 -6.73 -4.48 -22.41
CA LYS A 65 -7.90 -4.19 -21.57
C LYS A 65 -7.50 -4.24 -20.10
N ILE A 66 -7.72 -3.17 -19.38
CA ILE A 66 -7.34 -3.04 -17.97
C ILE A 66 -8.60 -2.76 -17.16
N SER A 67 -8.90 -3.59 -16.17
CA SER A 67 -9.93 -3.25 -15.19
C SER A 67 -9.37 -2.24 -14.19
N ALA A 68 -10.11 -1.15 -13.96
CA ALA A 68 -9.84 -0.21 -12.88
C ALA A 68 -11.16 0.43 -12.42
N SER A 69 -11.21 0.94 -11.18
CA SER A 69 -12.34 1.75 -10.72
C SER A 69 -12.07 3.21 -11.09
N VAL A 70 -12.76 3.73 -12.10
CA VAL A 70 -12.50 5.08 -12.63
C VAL A 70 -12.71 6.13 -11.53
N GLY A 71 -11.71 6.99 -11.35
CA GLY A 71 -11.68 8.01 -10.29
C GLY A 71 -11.15 7.52 -8.94
N SER A 72 -10.77 6.24 -8.81
CA SER A 72 -10.02 5.74 -7.65
C SER A 72 -8.53 6.09 -7.71
N ALA A 73 -7.85 5.98 -6.57
CA ALA A 73 -6.39 6.09 -6.49
C ALA A 73 -5.69 5.05 -7.39
N GLY A 74 -6.21 3.82 -7.47
CA GLY A 74 -5.69 2.78 -8.38
C GLY A 74 -5.73 3.22 -9.85
N HIS A 75 -6.87 3.77 -10.30
CA HIS A 75 -6.97 4.35 -11.64
C HIS A 75 -6.00 5.52 -11.85
N GLY A 76 -5.86 6.40 -10.85
CA GLY A 76 -4.88 7.48 -10.85
C GLY A 76 -3.45 6.99 -11.05
N THR A 77 -3.04 5.99 -10.26
CA THR A 77 -1.73 5.36 -10.36
C THR A 77 -1.49 4.82 -11.77
N LEU A 78 -2.45 4.11 -12.37
CA LEU A 78 -2.33 3.62 -13.75
C LEU A 78 -2.08 4.76 -14.74
N VAL A 79 -2.95 5.77 -14.73
CA VAL A 79 -2.88 6.88 -15.70
C VAL A 79 -1.58 7.65 -15.55
N GLN A 80 -1.18 8.01 -14.33
CA GLN A 80 0.06 8.73 -14.08
C GLN A 80 1.29 7.91 -14.46
N ALA A 81 1.30 6.61 -14.16
CA ALA A 81 2.40 5.71 -14.52
C ALA A 81 2.56 5.56 -16.04
N LEU A 82 1.45 5.40 -16.77
CA LEU A 82 1.46 5.36 -18.24
C LEU A 82 1.94 6.68 -18.85
N GLN A 83 1.48 7.82 -18.33
CA GLN A 83 1.92 9.15 -18.76
C GLN A 83 3.43 9.33 -18.56
N ARG A 84 3.96 8.97 -17.38
CA ARG A 84 5.42 9.04 -17.11
C ARG A 84 6.23 8.10 -18.02
N ALA A 85 5.66 6.98 -18.44
CA ALA A 85 6.26 6.06 -19.40
C ALA A 85 6.09 6.51 -20.87
N GLY A 86 5.47 7.66 -21.13
CA GLY A 86 5.21 8.15 -22.50
C GLY A 86 4.18 7.30 -23.26
N ILE A 87 3.27 6.64 -22.56
CA ILE A 87 2.19 5.82 -23.12
C ILE A 87 0.88 6.60 -23.00
N ASP A 88 0.41 7.20 -24.09
CA ASP A 88 -0.79 8.05 -24.07
C ASP A 88 -1.98 7.33 -24.72
N ARG A 89 -3.04 7.11 -23.94
CA ARG A 89 -4.35 6.55 -24.36
C ARG A 89 -4.30 5.19 -25.10
N ASP A 90 -3.17 4.50 -25.11
CA ASP A 90 -2.98 3.20 -25.75
C ASP A 90 -3.58 2.02 -24.98
N VAL A 91 -4.43 2.25 -23.97
CA VAL A 91 -5.04 1.18 -23.16
C VAL A 91 -6.55 1.35 -23.12
N THR A 92 -7.29 0.24 -23.02
CA THR A 92 -8.73 0.26 -22.82
C THR A 92 -9.04 0.03 -21.35
N VAL A 93 -9.48 1.08 -20.63
CA VAL A 93 -9.89 0.96 -19.23
C VAL A 93 -11.36 0.52 -19.15
N GLN A 94 -11.61 -0.61 -18.50
CA GLN A 94 -12.95 -1.05 -18.12
C GLN A 94 -13.25 -0.54 -16.71
N ASN A 95 -14.24 0.34 -16.60
CA ASN A 95 -14.69 0.84 -15.31
C ASN A 95 -15.42 -0.26 -14.54
N GLN A 96 -14.74 -0.86 -13.57
CA GLN A 96 -15.27 -1.99 -12.81
C GLN A 96 -14.98 -1.83 -11.31
N GLU A 97 -15.91 -2.31 -10.50
CA GLU A 97 -15.68 -2.52 -9.07
C GLU A 97 -14.56 -3.55 -8.87
N PRO A 98 -13.77 -3.44 -7.78
CA PRO A 98 -12.60 -4.28 -7.58
C PRO A 98 -12.84 -5.79 -7.69
N SER A 99 -13.94 -6.29 -7.12
CA SER A 99 -14.29 -7.72 -7.14
C SER A 99 -14.67 -8.24 -8.53
N ILE A 100 -15.29 -7.38 -9.34
CA ILE A 100 -15.61 -7.66 -10.74
C ILE A 100 -14.32 -7.69 -11.56
N GLY A 101 -13.42 -6.73 -11.35
CA GLY A 101 -12.10 -6.72 -11.98
C GLY A 101 -11.25 -7.95 -11.68
N ALA A 102 -11.24 -8.38 -10.41
CA ALA A 102 -10.56 -9.61 -9.99
C ALA A 102 -11.12 -10.85 -10.71
N SER A 103 -12.45 -10.97 -10.78
CA SER A 103 -13.12 -12.06 -11.49
C SER A 103 -12.86 -12.01 -13.00
N ALA A 104 -12.85 -10.81 -13.59
CA ALA A 104 -12.56 -10.56 -14.99
C ALA A 104 -11.13 -10.94 -15.37
N LEU A 105 -10.15 -10.64 -14.49
CA LEU A 105 -8.76 -11.04 -14.68
C LEU A 105 -8.63 -12.56 -14.70
N LYS A 106 -9.28 -13.23 -13.73
CA LYS A 106 -9.27 -14.69 -13.64
C LYS A 106 -9.92 -15.35 -14.86
N ALA A 107 -10.98 -14.74 -15.40
CA ALA A 107 -11.65 -15.21 -16.62
C ALA A 107 -10.90 -14.84 -17.91
N GLY A 108 -9.85 -14.01 -17.85
CA GLY A 108 -9.13 -13.50 -19.02
C GLY A 108 -9.92 -12.48 -19.85
N SER A 109 -11.01 -11.91 -19.32
CA SER A 109 -11.77 -10.87 -20.04
C SER A 109 -11.07 -9.51 -20.02
N VAL A 110 -10.22 -9.28 -19.02
CA VAL A 110 -9.23 -8.19 -18.95
C VAL A 110 -7.82 -8.78 -18.85
N ASP A 111 -6.84 -8.06 -19.37
CA ASP A 111 -5.44 -8.46 -19.41
C ASP A 111 -4.69 -8.07 -18.12
N ALA A 112 -5.15 -7.02 -17.44
CA ALA A 112 -4.58 -6.53 -16.18
C ALA A 112 -5.66 -5.90 -15.28
N VAL A 113 -5.35 -5.77 -13.99
CA VAL A 113 -6.15 -5.04 -12.99
C VAL A 113 -5.27 -3.98 -12.37
N SER A 114 -5.73 -2.73 -12.37
CA SER A 114 -5.13 -1.66 -11.60
C SER A 114 -6.05 -1.29 -10.44
N GLN A 115 -5.56 -1.47 -9.21
CA GLN A 115 -6.39 -1.27 -8.03
C GLN A 115 -5.62 -0.91 -6.77
N PHE A 116 -6.33 -0.32 -5.81
CA PHE A 116 -5.88 -0.10 -4.44
C PHE A 116 -5.86 -1.38 -3.59
N VAL A 117 -5.15 -1.33 -2.47
CA VAL A 117 -5.15 -2.32 -1.38
C VAL A 117 -6.57 -2.78 -1.00
N ALA A 118 -6.84 -4.07 -0.77
CA ALA A 118 -5.92 -5.20 -0.74
C ALA A 118 -5.81 -5.98 -2.06
N TRP A 119 -6.37 -5.46 -3.15
CA TRP A 119 -6.63 -6.27 -4.36
C TRP A 119 -5.37 -6.78 -5.07
N PRO A 120 -4.33 -5.97 -5.34
CA PRO A 120 -3.09 -6.50 -5.92
C PRO A 120 -2.44 -7.61 -5.09
N GLY A 121 -2.34 -7.43 -3.77
CA GLY A 121 -1.78 -8.41 -2.85
C GLY A 121 -2.65 -9.67 -2.74
N LEU A 122 -3.98 -9.52 -2.74
CA LEU A 122 -4.92 -10.63 -2.71
C LEU A 122 -4.83 -11.49 -3.98
N LEU A 123 -4.81 -10.85 -5.15
CA LEU A 123 -4.69 -11.53 -6.44
C LEU A 123 -3.33 -12.22 -6.59
N ALA A 124 -2.26 -11.59 -6.11
CA ALA A 124 -0.97 -12.23 -6.02
C ALA A 124 -1.07 -13.46 -5.11
N PHE A 125 -1.49 -13.30 -3.86
CA PHE A 125 -1.55 -14.37 -2.87
C PHE A 125 -2.41 -15.57 -3.32
N ARG A 126 -3.66 -15.34 -3.75
CA ARG A 126 -4.63 -16.39 -4.07
C ARG A 126 -4.50 -16.97 -5.48
N ASP A 127 -4.34 -16.11 -6.48
CA ASP A 127 -4.45 -16.51 -7.89
C ASP A 127 -3.10 -16.50 -8.63
N GLY A 128 -2.01 -16.11 -7.96
CA GLY A 128 -0.69 -16.08 -8.57
C GLY A 128 -0.45 -14.86 -9.44
N ALA A 129 -1.33 -13.85 -9.43
CA ALA A 129 -1.15 -12.65 -10.23
C ALA A 129 0.20 -11.98 -9.95
N ARG A 130 0.85 -11.50 -11.01
CA ARG A 130 2.14 -10.85 -10.92
C ARG A 130 1.95 -9.34 -10.80
N LEU A 131 2.67 -8.70 -9.89
CA LEU A 131 2.77 -7.24 -9.86
C LEU A 131 3.60 -6.77 -11.06
N VAL A 132 2.94 -6.05 -11.96
CA VAL A 132 3.53 -5.45 -13.16
C VAL A 132 4.04 -4.04 -12.84
N TYR A 133 3.35 -3.33 -11.96
CA TYR A 133 3.73 -2.01 -11.52
C TYR A 133 3.41 -1.80 -10.03
N ASP A 134 4.41 -1.37 -9.29
CA ASP A 134 4.29 -0.91 -7.90
C ASP A 134 4.06 0.61 -7.91
N GLY A 135 2.97 1.09 -7.31
CA GLY A 135 2.68 2.51 -7.17
C GLY A 135 3.79 3.29 -6.45
N GLY A 136 4.62 2.62 -5.62
CA GLY A 136 5.82 3.19 -5.00
C GLY A 136 6.87 3.70 -5.99
N GLN A 137 6.78 3.33 -7.26
CA GLN A 137 7.63 3.86 -8.34
C GLN A 137 7.22 5.27 -8.78
N LEU A 138 6.02 5.75 -8.42
CA LEU A 138 5.60 7.14 -8.69
C LEU A 138 6.28 8.13 -7.74
N ASP A 139 6.71 7.68 -6.56
CA ASP A 139 7.25 8.58 -5.53
C ASP A 139 6.27 9.74 -5.21
N LEU A 140 4.98 9.39 -5.18
CA LEU A 140 3.88 10.29 -4.86
C LEU A 140 3.16 9.75 -3.62
N PRO A 141 3.12 10.50 -2.51
CA PRO A 141 2.42 10.06 -1.31
C PRO A 141 0.94 9.77 -1.60
N THR A 142 0.43 8.70 -0.99
CA THR A 142 -1.00 8.32 -1.05
C THR A 142 -1.54 8.21 0.36
N LEU A 143 -2.82 8.51 0.57
CA LEU A 143 -3.43 8.48 1.90
C LEU A 143 -4.88 8.03 1.89
N HIS A 144 -5.36 7.64 3.07
CA HIS A 144 -6.78 7.59 3.39
C HIS A 144 -7.08 8.58 4.51
N GLY A 145 -8.05 9.46 4.31
CA GLY A 145 -8.44 10.50 5.25
C GLY A 145 -9.86 10.34 5.78
N VAL A 146 -10.08 10.84 6.99
CA VAL A 146 -11.42 10.97 7.59
C VAL A 146 -12.01 12.31 7.17
N VAL A 147 -13.19 12.27 6.58
CA VAL A 147 -13.95 13.44 6.16
C VAL A 147 -15.25 13.50 6.96
N ALA A 148 -15.63 14.69 7.41
CA ALA A 148 -16.91 14.92 8.10
C ALA A 148 -17.70 16.08 7.46
N ARG A 149 -19.03 16.09 7.63
CA ARG A 149 -19.86 17.26 7.29
C ARG A 149 -19.56 18.38 8.28
N LYS A 150 -19.33 19.60 7.80
CA LYS A 150 -19.00 20.75 8.66
C LYS A 150 -20.13 21.09 9.64
N ASP A 151 -21.40 21.00 9.21
CA ASP A 151 -22.55 21.17 10.10
C ASP A 151 -22.52 20.18 11.27
N PHE A 152 -22.21 18.90 11.01
CA PHE A 152 -22.14 17.85 12.04
C PHE A 152 -20.94 18.05 12.98
N VAL A 153 -19.80 18.50 12.45
CA VAL A 153 -18.64 18.89 13.27
C VAL A 153 -19.01 20.04 14.23
N GLY A 154 -19.84 20.98 13.78
CA GLY A 154 -20.33 22.09 14.59
C GLY A 154 -21.39 21.71 15.62
N SER A 155 -22.37 20.88 15.25
CA SER A 155 -23.48 20.50 16.13
C SER A 155 -23.16 19.37 17.11
N ASP A 156 -22.32 18.42 16.71
CA ASP A 156 -22.09 17.15 17.42
C ASP A 156 -20.59 16.92 17.68
N ARG A 157 -19.89 17.99 18.08
CA ARG A 157 -18.44 18.01 18.28
C ARG A 157 -17.93 16.89 19.18
N ASP A 158 -18.66 16.56 20.25
CA ASP A 158 -18.28 15.47 21.17
C ASP A 158 -18.31 14.08 20.51
N VAL A 159 -19.24 13.85 19.58
CA VAL A 159 -19.30 12.60 18.80
C VAL A 159 -18.10 12.50 17.87
N VAL A 160 -17.73 13.60 17.21
CA VAL A 160 -16.54 13.64 16.34
C VAL A 160 -15.25 13.44 17.15
N LYS A 161 -15.14 14.05 18.33
CA LYS A 161 -14.01 13.79 19.25
C LYS A 161 -13.94 12.34 19.69
N ALA A 162 -15.06 11.73 20.07
CA ALA A 162 -15.11 10.32 20.45
C ALA A 162 -14.69 9.39 19.29
N PHE A 163 -15.10 9.71 18.06
CA PHE A 163 -14.65 9.00 16.87
C PHE A 163 -13.13 9.11 16.66
N LEU A 164 -12.58 10.33 16.72
CA LEU A 164 -11.14 10.57 16.56
C LEU A 164 -10.31 9.93 17.69
N GLN A 165 -10.83 9.91 18.92
CA GLN A 165 -10.21 9.18 20.03
C GLN A 165 -10.18 7.67 19.76
N SER A 166 -11.31 7.12 19.28
CA SER A 166 -11.38 5.70 18.91
C SER A 166 -10.41 5.36 17.77
N GLN A 167 -10.22 6.28 16.82
CA GLN A 167 -9.22 6.14 15.76
C GLN A 167 -7.79 6.12 16.31
N LEU A 168 -7.45 7.00 17.25
CA LEU A 168 -6.14 7.00 17.92
C LEU A 168 -5.89 5.69 18.66
N ASP A 169 -6.89 5.20 19.40
CA ASP A 169 -6.76 3.95 20.15
C ASP A 169 -6.61 2.74 19.22
N ALA A 170 -7.31 2.73 18.08
CA ALA A 170 -7.14 1.69 17.06
C ALA A 170 -5.75 1.75 16.40
N THR A 171 -5.23 2.95 16.12
CA THR A 171 -3.87 3.14 15.59
C THR A 171 -2.81 2.65 16.58
N ARG A 172 -2.96 2.97 17.87
CA ARG A 172 -2.07 2.49 18.93
C ARG A 172 -2.08 0.97 19.02
N TYR A 173 -3.27 0.35 18.98
CA TYR A 173 -3.40 -1.10 18.99
C TYR A 173 -2.74 -1.75 17.76
N LEU A 174 -2.87 -1.17 16.57
CA LEU A 174 -2.16 -1.63 15.36
C LEU A 174 -0.64 -1.58 15.53
N HIS A 175 -0.11 -0.57 16.22
CA HIS A 175 1.34 -0.43 16.45
C HIS A 175 1.86 -1.45 17.48
N GLU A 176 1.12 -1.66 18.56
CA GLU A 176 1.51 -2.55 19.66
C GLU A 176 1.27 -4.02 19.32
N HIS A 177 0.23 -4.32 18.55
CA HIS A 177 -0.27 -5.66 18.25
C HIS A 177 -0.56 -5.88 16.75
N PRO A 178 0.42 -5.68 15.84
CA PRO A 178 0.17 -5.65 14.40
C PRO A 178 -0.40 -6.97 13.85
N LEU A 179 0.04 -8.12 14.37
CA LEU A 179 -0.42 -9.43 13.90
C LEU A 179 -1.84 -9.74 14.40
N ASP A 180 -2.13 -9.52 15.69
CA ASP A 180 -3.49 -9.68 16.23
C ASP A 180 -4.47 -8.73 15.55
N ALA A 181 -4.05 -7.49 15.26
CA ALA A 181 -4.84 -6.54 14.49
C ALA A 181 -5.10 -7.03 13.05
N ALA A 182 -4.10 -7.63 12.39
CA ALA A 182 -4.27 -8.24 11.07
C ALA A 182 -5.26 -9.41 11.09
N GLU A 183 -5.20 -10.27 12.08
CA GLU A 183 -6.15 -11.39 12.27
C GLU A 183 -7.57 -10.89 12.56
N SER A 184 -7.71 -9.84 13.38
CA SER A 184 -9.00 -9.20 13.67
C SER A 184 -9.65 -8.64 12.38
N VAL A 185 -8.88 -7.89 11.59
CA VAL A 185 -9.34 -7.35 10.30
C VAL A 185 -9.65 -8.49 9.31
N ALA A 186 -8.83 -9.54 9.27
CA ALA A 186 -9.07 -10.72 8.44
C ALA A 186 -10.41 -11.40 8.80
N SER A 187 -10.67 -11.59 10.10
CA SER A 187 -11.94 -12.15 10.58
C SER A 187 -13.15 -11.30 10.21
N ALA A 188 -13.02 -9.97 10.27
CA ALA A 188 -14.12 -9.06 9.94
C ALA A 188 -14.40 -8.94 8.43
N THR A 189 -13.36 -9.09 7.60
CA THR A 189 -13.44 -8.82 6.15
C THR A 189 -13.48 -10.08 5.28
N GLY A 190 -13.08 -11.24 5.80
CA GLY A 190 -12.88 -12.46 5.03
C GLY A 190 -11.63 -12.46 4.14
N LEU A 191 -10.75 -11.46 4.28
CA LEU A 191 -9.44 -11.43 3.64
C LEU A 191 -8.49 -12.41 4.35
N PRO A 192 -7.51 -13.02 3.66
CA PRO A 192 -6.45 -13.76 4.32
C PRO A 192 -5.64 -12.84 5.23
N ALA A 193 -5.32 -13.28 6.45
CA ALA A 193 -4.53 -12.48 7.38
C ALA A 193 -3.12 -12.17 6.85
N GLU A 194 -2.58 -13.04 5.98
CA GLU A 194 -1.30 -12.82 5.29
C GLU A 194 -1.36 -11.60 4.36
N VAL A 195 -2.50 -11.42 3.69
CA VAL A 195 -2.74 -10.26 2.83
C VAL A 195 -2.96 -9.03 3.68
N VAL A 196 -3.68 -9.12 4.80
CA VAL A 196 -3.86 -7.97 5.71
C VAL A 196 -2.52 -7.54 6.31
N TYR A 197 -1.74 -8.48 6.84
CA TYR A 197 -0.44 -8.26 7.48
C TYR A 197 0.61 -7.71 6.51
N LEU A 198 0.52 -7.99 5.20
CA LEU A 198 1.31 -7.30 4.20
C LEU A 198 1.16 -5.77 4.29
N TYR A 199 -0.03 -5.28 4.60
CA TYR A 199 -0.35 -3.86 4.67
C TYR A 199 -0.17 -3.26 6.06
N ASN A 200 -0.61 -3.95 7.11
CA ASN A 200 -0.64 -3.41 8.48
C ASN A 200 0.38 -4.03 9.45
N GLY A 201 1.21 -4.97 8.99
CA GLY A 201 2.30 -5.52 9.76
C GLY A 201 3.44 -4.54 9.99
N ARG A 202 4.48 -4.99 10.70
CA ARG A 202 5.70 -4.21 10.94
C ARG A 202 6.37 -3.81 9.60
N ASN A 203 6.75 -2.56 9.34
CA ASN A 203 7.18 -2.15 7.98
C ASN A 203 6.14 -2.50 6.88
N GLY A 204 4.85 -2.58 7.22
CA GLY A 204 3.78 -2.83 6.27
C GLY A 204 3.73 -1.78 5.17
N VAL A 205 3.04 -2.09 4.08
CA VAL A 205 2.86 -1.14 2.96
C VAL A 205 2.18 0.15 3.42
N SER A 206 1.34 0.11 4.45
CA SER A 206 0.72 1.31 5.03
C SER A 206 1.42 1.72 6.32
N THR A 207 1.66 3.03 6.47
CA THR A 207 1.96 3.67 7.76
C THR A 207 0.66 4.18 8.37
N PHE A 208 0.37 3.80 9.61
CA PHE A 208 -0.84 4.24 10.34
C PHE A 208 -0.49 5.41 11.25
N ASP A 209 -1.11 6.57 10.99
CA ASP A 209 -0.89 7.82 11.71
C ASP A 209 -2.11 8.71 11.51
N THR A 210 -2.61 9.31 12.60
CA THR A 210 -3.80 10.16 12.59
C THR A 210 -3.54 11.59 12.15
N THR A 211 -2.28 12.02 12.13
CA THR A 211 -1.88 13.39 11.86
C THR A 211 -1.96 13.75 10.38
N ILE A 212 -2.27 15.02 10.11
CA ILE A 212 -2.22 15.57 8.77
C ILE A 212 -0.85 16.22 8.55
N LYS A 213 -0.02 15.58 7.73
CA LYS A 213 1.36 15.96 7.41
C LYS A 213 1.42 16.87 6.18
N LYS A 214 2.50 17.66 6.09
CA LYS A 214 2.74 18.55 4.93
C LYS A 214 2.81 17.76 3.61
N THR A 215 3.51 16.63 3.60
CA THR A 215 3.68 15.78 2.41
C THR A 215 2.35 15.28 1.85
N GLN A 216 1.39 14.98 2.72
CA GLN A 216 0.04 14.57 2.36
C GLN A 216 -0.77 15.72 1.77
N VAL A 217 -0.67 16.92 2.36
CA VAL A 217 -1.30 18.13 1.82
C VAL A 217 -0.74 18.46 0.44
N ASP A 218 0.58 18.38 0.26
CA ASP A 218 1.24 18.62 -1.02
C ASP A 218 0.81 17.60 -2.09
N ALA A 219 0.67 16.32 -1.70
CA ALA A 219 0.16 15.27 -2.59
C ALA A 219 -1.28 15.56 -3.05
N LEU A 220 -2.18 15.92 -2.13
CA LEU A 220 -3.55 16.30 -2.51
C LEU A 220 -3.57 17.54 -3.43
N LYS A 221 -2.71 18.52 -3.19
CA LYS A 221 -2.57 19.69 -4.09
C LYS A 221 -2.07 19.31 -5.48
N HIS A 222 -1.19 18.30 -5.56
CA HIS A 222 -0.74 17.72 -6.83
C HIS A 222 -1.87 16.98 -7.56
N ASP A 223 -2.72 16.25 -6.82
CA ASP A 223 -3.79 15.44 -7.39
C ASP A 223 -4.97 16.26 -7.92
N VAL A 224 -5.29 17.42 -7.33
CA VAL A 224 -6.40 18.29 -7.78
C VAL A 224 -6.34 18.64 -9.28
N PRO A 225 -5.24 19.20 -9.83
CA PRO A 225 -5.16 19.51 -11.26
C PRO A 225 -5.19 18.26 -12.14
N PHE A 226 -4.62 17.14 -11.68
CA PHE A 226 -4.68 15.86 -12.38
C PHE A 226 -6.12 15.33 -12.47
N LEU A 227 -6.83 15.26 -11.35
CA LEU A 227 -8.21 14.78 -11.30
C LEU A 227 -9.16 15.66 -12.12
N LYS A 228 -8.88 16.96 -12.21
CA LYS A 228 -9.58 17.88 -13.13
C LYS A 228 -9.27 17.56 -14.59
N SER A 229 -8.01 17.31 -14.96
CA SER A 229 -7.62 17.04 -16.35
C SER A 229 -8.21 15.73 -16.89
N VAL A 230 -8.42 14.74 -16.03
CA VAL A 230 -9.09 13.46 -16.37
C VAL A 230 -10.63 13.52 -16.23
N GLY A 231 -11.19 14.70 -15.93
CA GLY A 231 -12.65 14.94 -15.94
C GLY A 231 -13.42 14.38 -14.75
N VAL A 232 -12.74 14.09 -13.64
CA VAL A 232 -13.36 13.49 -12.44
C VAL A 232 -13.78 14.55 -11.41
N LEU A 233 -13.16 15.73 -11.43
CA LEU A 233 -13.57 16.89 -10.62
C LEU A 233 -14.31 17.93 -11.46
N ASP A 234 -15.53 18.26 -11.03
CA ASP A 234 -16.33 19.35 -11.61
C ASP A 234 -15.79 20.73 -11.18
N LYS A 235 -15.33 20.84 -9.93
CA LYS A 235 -14.76 22.05 -9.34
C LYS A 235 -13.43 21.74 -8.65
N PRO A 236 -12.41 22.59 -8.75
CA PRO A 236 -11.17 22.40 -7.99
C PRO A 236 -11.45 22.53 -6.49
N VAL A 237 -10.69 21.79 -5.69
CA VAL A 237 -10.75 21.83 -4.21
C VAL A 237 -9.57 22.65 -3.71
N ASN A 238 -9.83 23.64 -2.86
CA ASN A 238 -8.78 24.27 -2.08
C ASN A 238 -8.44 23.37 -0.88
N VAL A 239 -7.32 22.65 -0.97
CA VAL A 239 -6.90 21.69 0.06
C VAL A 239 -6.67 22.35 1.43
N ASP A 240 -6.20 23.60 1.45
CA ASP A 240 -5.95 24.30 2.72
C ASP A 240 -7.27 24.66 3.44
N GLU A 241 -8.31 25.02 2.69
CA GLU A 241 -9.66 25.27 3.25
C GLU A 241 -10.44 23.98 3.57
N PHE A 242 -10.09 22.89 2.88
CA PHE A 242 -10.71 21.59 3.08
C PHE A 242 -10.20 20.91 4.35
N ARG A 243 -8.97 21.20 4.77
CA ARG A 243 -8.35 20.60 5.95
C ARG A 243 -8.76 21.35 7.23
N ASP A 244 -9.16 20.60 8.25
CA ASP A 244 -9.30 21.09 9.62
C ASP A 244 -8.81 20.02 10.61
N ASP A 245 -7.56 20.17 11.06
CA ASP A 245 -6.95 19.27 12.04
C ASP A 245 -7.13 19.73 13.49
N SER A 246 -7.94 20.76 13.75
CA SER A 246 -8.09 21.34 15.09
C SER A 246 -8.62 20.32 16.11
N LEU A 247 -9.56 19.47 15.69
CA LEU A 247 -10.16 18.46 16.55
C LEU A 247 -9.20 17.32 16.86
N ILE A 248 -8.47 16.81 15.87
CA ILE A 248 -7.49 15.75 16.12
C ILE A 248 -6.32 16.26 16.97
N ARG A 249 -5.91 17.54 16.80
CA ARG A 249 -4.94 18.19 17.70
C ARG A 249 -5.43 18.26 19.13
N GLU A 250 -6.71 18.59 19.35
CA GLU A 250 -7.29 18.63 20.69
C GLU A 250 -7.32 17.24 21.33
N VAL A 251 -7.71 16.22 20.58
CA VAL A 251 -7.81 14.83 21.07
C VAL A 251 -6.43 14.22 21.34
N GLN A 252 -5.48 14.37 20.42
CA GLN A 252 -4.12 13.81 20.56
C GLN A 252 -3.24 14.63 21.52
N GLY A 253 -3.52 15.91 21.70
CA GLY A 253 -2.81 16.78 22.64
C GLY A 253 -1.38 17.10 22.21
N ALA A 254 -0.46 17.13 23.19
CA ALA A 254 0.91 17.62 23.02
C ALA A 254 1.74 16.80 22.00
N GLU A 255 1.39 15.53 21.81
CA GLU A 255 2.11 14.60 20.91
C GLU A 255 1.84 14.89 19.42
N TYR A 256 0.78 15.66 19.09
CA TYR A 256 0.40 15.88 17.70
C TYR A 256 1.52 16.53 16.88
N ALA A 257 2.21 17.53 17.44
CA ALA A 257 3.22 18.30 16.69
C ALA A 257 4.42 17.44 16.31
N GLU A 258 4.87 16.58 17.24
CA GLU A 258 5.95 15.61 16.99
C GLU A 258 5.52 14.56 15.97
N ALA A 259 4.35 13.94 16.17
CA ALA A 259 3.81 12.95 15.24
C ALA A 259 3.61 13.51 13.83
N ALA A 260 3.10 14.74 13.68
CA ALA A 260 2.92 15.39 12.37
C ALA A 260 4.26 15.69 11.66
N GLY A 261 5.36 15.81 12.41
CA GLY A 261 6.72 15.99 11.88
C GLY A 261 7.46 14.67 11.62
N ALA A 262 7.00 13.56 12.18
CA ALA A 262 7.61 12.24 11.97
C ALA A 262 7.29 11.69 10.56
N HIS A 263 8.29 11.05 9.94
CA HIS A 263 8.15 10.48 8.59
C HIS A 263 8.44 8.98 8.53
N ASP A 264 9.12 8.44 9.54
CA ASP A 264 9.44 7.03 9.65
C ASP A 264 8.21 6.19 10.00
N ASN A 265 8.23 4.91 9.66
CA ASN A 265 7.20 3.98 10.09
C ASN A 265 7.38 3.70 11.60
N PRO A 266 6.39 3.97 12.46
CA PRO A 266 6.51 3.75 13.91
C PRO A 266 6.59 2.26 14.28
N VAL A 267 6.23 1.36 13.37
CA VAL A 267 6.18 -0.08 13.59
C VAL A 267 7.30 -0.78 12.82
N ALA A 268 8.56 -0.41 13.09
CA ALA A 268 9.70 -1.03 12.42
C ALA A 268 9.83 -2.53 12.73
N ILE A 269 10.33 -3.32 11.77
CA ILE A 269 10.84 -4.67 12.05
C ILE A 269 12.15 -4.50 12.85
N THR A 270 12.16 -5.03 14.07
CA THR A 270 13.30 -4.97 14.99
C THR A 270 13.53 -6.33 15.66
N GLY A 271 14.63 -6.47 16.40
CA GLY A 271 14.96 -7.68 17.13
C GLY A 271 16.29 -8.28 16.68
N VAL A 272 16.40 -9.60 16.76
CA VAL A 272 17.61 -10.35 16.37
C VAL A 272 17.22 -11.41 15.36
N ASP A 273 17.95 -11.46 14.26
CA ASP A 273 17.86 -12.54 13.30
C ASP A 273 18.49 -13.81 13.89
N GLU A 274 17.67 -14.81 14.18
CA GLU A 274 18.11 -16.05 14.83
C GLU A 274 19.06 -16.88 13.96
N THR A 275 19.02 -16.74 12.64
CA THR A 275 19.80 -17.57 11.71
C THR A 275 21.13 -16.91 11.36
N CYS A 276 21.13 -15.60 11.14
CA CYS A 276 22.34 -14.83 10.88
C CYS A 276 23.02 -14.30 12.15
N HIS A 277 22.39 -14.44 13.32
CA HIS A 277 22.85 -13.88 14.61
C HIS A 277 23.18 -12.38 14.52
N ALA A 278 22.37 -11.64 13.77
CA ALA A 278 22.57 -10.23 13.50
C ALA A 278 21.43 -9.38 14.10
N PRO A 279 21.74 -8.20 14.66
CA PRO A 279 20.69 -7.28 15.07
C PRO A 279 19.95 -6.75 13.83
N VAL A 280 18.62 -6.63 13.93
CA VAL A 280 17.79 -6.08 12.86
C VAL A 280 17.59 -4.59 13.13
N THR A 281 18.40 -3.78 12.44
CA THR A 281 18.49 -2.32 12.67
C THR A 281 18.10 -1.48 11.46
N ASP A 282 18.07 -2.07 10.26
CA ASP A 282 17.77 -1.35 9.02
C ASP A 282 16.39 -1.78 8.47
N PRO A 283 15.33 -0.97 8.68
CA PRO A 283 14.00 -1.30 8.19
C PRO A 283 13.90 -1.31 6.66
N ALA A 284 14.84 -0.71 5.92
CA ALA A 284 14.80 -0.67 4.46
C ALA A 284 15.10 -2.04 3.82
N VAL A 285 15.78 -2.93 4.55
CA VAL A 285 16.17 -4.27 4.06
C VAL A 285 15.61 -5.41 4.92
N ALA A 286 15.09 -5.11 6.12
CA ALA A 286 14.56 -6.10 7.05
C ALA A 286 13.35 -6.84 6.47
N GLY A 287 13.34 -8.16 6.62
CA GLY A 287 12.22 -9.04 6.24
C GLY A 287 11.58 -9.69 7.46
N GLU A 288 10.50 -10.44 7.23
CA GLU A 288 9.83 -11.23 8.26
C GLU A 288 9.40 -12.62 7.74
N VAL A 289 9.55 -13.63 8.59
CA VAL A 289 9.02 -14.98 8.39
C VAL A 289 7.88 -15.22 9.38
N TRP A 290 6.66 -15.37 8.89
CA TRP A 290 5.54 -15.82 9.72
C TRP A 290 5.47 -17.34 9.65
N VAL A 291 5.83 -18.03 10.73
CA VAL A 291 5.76 -19.50 10.82
C VAL A 291 4.35 -19.93 11.21
N ARG A 292 3.87 -21.03 10.63
CA ARG A 292 2.53 -21.55 10.92
C ARG A 292 2.44 -22.02 12.37
N GLY A 293 1.46 -21.50 13.09
CA GLY A 293 1.20 -21.82 14.50
C GLY A 293 1.90 -20.90 15.49
N GLU A 294 2.76 -19.99 15.02
CA GLU A 294 3.38 -18.96 15.85
C GLU A 294 2.54 -17.70 15.90
N LYS A 295 2.56 -17.05 17.07
CA LYS A 295 1.83 -15.81 17.35
C LYS A 295 2.53 -14.56 16.83
N ASP A 296 3.85 -14.64 16.62
CA ASP A 296 4.67 -13.53 16.17
C ASP A 296 5.41 -13.91 14.88
N ALA A 297 5.66 -12.92 14.03
CA ALA A 297 6.56 -13.09 12.90
C ALA A 297 8.02 -12.94 13.36
N ARG A 298 8.91 -13.75 12.79
CA ARG A 298 10.34 -13.72 13.11
C ARG A 298 11.06 -12.72 12.20
N PRO A 299 11.86 -11.77 12.74
CA PRO A 299 12.55 -10.79 11.93
C PRO A 299 13.75 -11.41 11.20
N ALA A 300 14.10 -10.85 10.06
CA ALA A 300 15.32 -11.15 9.33
C ALA A 300 16.08 -9.86 9.01
N ALA A 301 17.41 -9.87 9.19
CA ALA A 301 18.22 -8.65 9.11
C ALA A 301 18.31 -8.05 7.70
N ASN A 302 18.24 -8.89 6.67
CA ASN A 302 18.28 -8.52 5.27
C ASN A 302 17.74 -9.68 4.40
N PRO A 303 17.57 -9.51 3.07
CA PRO A 303 16.99 -10.54 2.21
C PRO A 303 17.81 -11.84 2.15
N THR A 304 19.13 -11.79 2.22
CA THR A 304 19.99 -13.00 2.27
C THR A 304 19.73 -13.80 3.55
N CYS A 305 19.65 -13.12 4.69
CA CYS A 305 19.34 -13.77 5.96
C CYS A 305 17.89 -14.28 6.03
N LEU A 306 16.96 -13.57 5.38
CA LEU A 306 15.58 -14.04 5.24
C LEU A 306 15.52 -15.40 4.52
N LEU A 307 16.21 -15.53 3.38
CA LEU A 307 16.28 -16.80 2.65
C LEU A 307 16.89 -17.91 3.51
N ARG A 308 18.00 -17.64 4.23
CA ARG A 308 18.61 -18.61 5.15
C ARG A 308 17.67 -19.04 6.26
N ASN A 309 16.93 -18.10 6.84
CA ASN A 309 15.98 -18.39 7.90
C ASN A 309 14.86 -19.31 7.40
N VAL A 310 14.32 -19.03 6.21
CA VAL A 310 13.32 -19.91 5.59
C VAL A 310 13.89 -21.30 5.28
N GLU A 311 15.08 -21.38 4.70
CA GLU A 311 15.75 -22.65 4.39
C GLU A 311 15.95 -23.51 5.66
N ARG A 312 16.50 -22.91 6.72
CA ARG A 312 16.70 -23.56 8.02
C ARG A 312 15.37 -24.06 8.60
N LEU A 313 14.34 -23.21 8.62
CA LEU A 313 13.03 -23.59 9.14
C LEU A 313 12.43 -24.76 8.34
N GLN A 314 12.59 -24.77 7.02
CA GLN A 314 12.11 -25.86 6.17
C GLN A 314 12.88 -27.17 6.40
N SER A 315 14.21 -27.11 6.57
CA SER A 315 15.03 -28.31 6.85
C SER A 315 14.75 -28.88 8.25
N GLU A 316 14.34 -28.05 9.20
CA GLU A 316 13.82 -28.45 10.53
C GLU A 316 12.37 -28.96 10.50
N GLY A 317 11.71 -28.94 9.34
CA GLY A 317 10.33 -29.42 9.16
C GLY A 317 9.24 -28.41 9.52
N ALA A 318 9.59 -27.15 9.82
CA ALA A 318 8.62 -26.09 10.04
C ALA A 318 7.96 -25.66 8.71
N LYS A 319 6.72 -25.18 8.80
CA LYS A 319 5.96 -24.66 7.64
C LYS A 319 5.81 -23.15 7.77
N THR A 320 6.24 -22.41 6.76
CA THR A 320 5.95 -20.97 6.69
C THR A 320 4.47 -20.75 6.37
N ARG A 321 3.88 -19.73 7.00
CA ARG A 321 2.55 -19.21 6.70
C ARG A 321 2.65 -18.13 5.63
N ALA A 322 3.56 -17.18 5.82
CA ALA A 322 3.92 -16.16 4.84
C ALA A 322 5.35 -15.68 5.08
N VAL A 323 5.99 -15.18 4.03
CA VAL A 323 7.34 -14.60 4.09
C VAL A 323 7.31 -13.26 3.38
N TYR A 324 7.87 -12.24 4.00
CA TYR A 324 7.78 -10.88 3.52
C TYR A 324 9.15 -10.24 3.40
N VAL A 325 9.33 -9.45 2.35
CA VAL A 325 10.60 -8.81 2.03
C VAL A 325 10.36 -7.46 1.36
N PRO A 326 11.13 -6.40 1.65
CA PRO A 326 11.04 -5.13 0.94
C PRO A 326 11.61 -5.27 -0.48
N ASP A 327 10.93 -4.70 -1.48
CA ASP A 327 11.44 -4.54 -2.84
C ASP A 327 12.74 -3.73 -2.86
N ALA A 328 13.75 -4.19 -3.59
CA ALA A 328 15.08 -3.57 -3.63
C ALA A 328 15.11 -2.19 -4.34
N THR A 329 14.05 -1.78 -5.02
CA THR A 329 13.95 -0.49 -5.72
C THR A 329 13.15 0.52 -4.91
N THR A 330 11.98 0.14 -4.42
CA THR A 330 11.02 1.05 -3.76
C THR A 330 10.96 0.88 -2.24
N GLY A 331 11.50 -0.23 -1.70
CA GLY A 331 11.33 -0.61 -0.31
C GLY A 331 9.93 -1.14 0.02
N THR A 332 9.03 -1.25 -0.97
CA THR A 332 7.66 -1.75 -0.77
C THR A 332 7.71 -3.18 -0.26
N ARG A 333 7.12 -3.43 0.92
CA ARG A 333 6.97 -4.78 1.47
C ARG A 333 6.14 -5.65 0.50
N TRP A 334 6.66 -6.82 0.16
CA TRP A 334 6.03 -7.77 -0.75
C TRP A 334 6.15 -9.22 -0.25
N PHE A 335 5.39 -10.13 -0.86
CA PHE A 335 5.53 -11.57 -0.61
C PHE A 335 6.81 -12.11 -1.23
N ALA A 336 7.68 -12.68 -0.42
CA ALA A 336 9.01 -13.13 -0.83
C ALA A 336 8.96 -14.26 -1.88
N ASP A 337 7.99 -15.16 -1.78
CA ASP A 337 7.75 -16.24 -2.75
C ASP A 337 7.15 -15.75 -4.07
N ARG A 338 6.68 -14.49 -4.12
CA ARG A 338 6.14 -13.84 -5.33
C ARG A 338 7.07 -12.77 -5.89
N ALA A 339 8.19 -12.52 -5.24
CA ALA A 339 9.24 -11.62 -5.73
C ALA A 339 10.11 -12.32 -6.79
N ILE A 340 10.71 -11.51 -7.65
CA ILE A 340 11.78 -11.93 -8.54
C ILE A 340 13.09 -11.76 -7.78
N TRP A 341 13.83 -12.85 -7.64
CA TRP A 341 15.10 -12.83 -6.93
C TRP A 341 16.25 -12.69 -7.91
N LEU A 342 17.15 -11.75 -7.63
CA LEU A 342 18.45 -11.67 -8.28
C LEU A 342 19.55 -12.02 -7.29
N ARG A 343 20.56 -12.73 -7.75
CA ARG A 343 21.82 -12.91 -7.04
C ARG A 343 22.90 -12.08 -7.72
N ASP A 344 23.47 -11.11 -7.02
CA ASP A 344 24.64 -10.34 -7.46
C ASP A 344 25.79 -10.61 -6.49
N GLY A 345 26.73 -11.46 -6.93
CA GLY A 345 27.78 -12.00 -6.06
C GLY A 345 27.22 -12.83 -4.90
N ASN A 346 27.35 -12.29 -3.69
CA ASN A 346 26.88 -12.91 -2.44
C ASN A 346 25.56 -12.30 -1.93
N GLU A 347 25.05 -11.26 -2.59
CA GLU A 347 23.82 -10.59 -2.20
C GLU A 347 22.63 -11.16 -2.96
N PHE A 348 21.51 -11.31 -2.25
CA PHE A 348 20.23 -11.67 -2.81
C PHE A 348 19.31 -10.46 -2.75
N LEU A 349 18.74 -10.09 -3.90
CA LEU A 349 17.97 -8.88 -4.08
C LEU A 349 16.56 -9.24 -4.58
N PRO A 350 15.52 -8.93 -3.80
CA PRO A 350 14.14 -9.16 -4.18
C PRO A 350 13.59 -7.97 -4.99
N PHE A 351 12.83 -8.26 -6.04
CA PHE A 351 12.13 -7.27 -6.85
C PHE A 351 10.66 -7.68 -6.97
N ALA A 352 9.74 -6.78 -6.64
CA ALA A 352 8.31 -7.00 -6.75
C ALA A 352 7.83 -7.02 -8.21
N THR A 353 8.57 -6.38 -9.14
CA THR A 353 8.20 -6.29 -10.56
C THR A 353 9.32 -6.75 -11.50
N PRO A 354 8.99 -7.37 -12.65
CA PRO A 354 10.00 -7.73 -13.66
C PRO A 354 10.78 -6.52 -14.18
N ALA A 355 10.09 -5.41 -14.44
CA ALA A 355 10.70 -4.21 -15.00
C ALA A 355 11.84 -3.66 -14.12
N THR A 356 11.67 -3.65 -12.79
CA THR A 356 12.71 -3.16 -11.87
C THR A 356 13.87 -4.15 -11.73
N ALA A 357 13.60 -5.46 -11.76
CA ALA A 357 14.64 -6.49 -11.81
C ALA A 357 15.49 -6.39 -13.10
N ASP A 358 14.84 -6.25 -14.25
CA ASP A 358 15.54 -6.14 -15.54
C ASP A 358 16.35 -4.84 -15.64
N ALA A 359 15.83 -3.73 -15.10
CA ALA A 359 16.57 -2.48 -15.01
C ALA A 359 17.83 -2.60 -14.14
N TYR A 360 17.78 -3.39 -13.06
CA TYR A 360 18.95 -3.71 -12.26
C TYR A 360 19.97 -4.54 -13.05
N ARG A 361 19.54 -5.63 -13.69
CA ARG A 361 20.41 -6.52 -14.50
C ARG A 361 21.06 -5.80 -15.68
N ALA A 362 20.36 -4.84 -16.30
CA ALA A 362 20.94 -4.02 -17.36
C ALA A 362 22.18 -3.23 -16.89
N LYS A 363 22.22 -2.83 -15.61
CA LYS A 363 23.36 -2.15 -14.98
C LYS A 363 24.36 -3.13 -14.36
N ARG A 364 23.92 -4.34 -14.03
CA ARG A 364 24.69 -5.42 -13.41
C ARG A 364 24.54 -6.72 -14.23
N PRO A 365 25.22 -6.86 -15.38
CA PRO A 365 25.03 -8.04 -16.25
C PRO A 365 25.40 -9.37 -15.60
N GLY A 366 26.20 -9.36 -14.53
CA GLY A 366 26.53 -10.53 -13.72
C GLY A 366 25.44 -10.98 -12.75
N ALA A 367 24.39 -10.17 -12.55
CA ALA A 367 23.28 -10.52 -11.67
C ALA A 367 22.42 -11.63 -12.30
N GLN A 368 22.34 -12.76 -11.61
CA GLN A 368 21.59 -13.93 -12.04
C GLN A 368 20.18 -13.91 -11.46
N GLN A 369 19.17 -14.06 -12.31
CA GLN A 369 17.80 -14.26 -11.83
C GLN A 369 17.60 -15.69 -11.34
N LEU A 370 16.95 -15.82 -10.19
CA LEU A 370 16.62 -17.07 -9.52
C LEU A 370 15.10 -17.15 -9.29
N THR A 371 14.57 -18.36 -9.40
CA THR A 371 13.26 -18.68 -8.80
C THR A 371 13.38 -18.70 -7.28
N TRP A 372 12.24 -18.68 -6.58
CA TRP A 372 12.21 -18.81 -5.12
C TRP A 372 12.96 -20.04 -4.62
N ASP A 373 12.69 -21.22 -5.20
CA ASP A 373 13.33 -22.47 -4.80
C ASP A 373 14.84 -22.46 -5.07
N GLN A 374 15.26 -21.88 -6.21
CA GLN A 374 16.68 -21.71 -6.50
C GLN A 374 17.37 -20.72 -5.56
N ALA A 375 16.67 -19.68 -5.11
CA ALA A 375 17.20 -18.74 -4.13
C ALA A 375 17.39 -19.40 -2.76
N LEU A 376 16.43 -20.23 -2.32
CA LEU A 376 16.55 -21.03 -1.09
C LEU A 376 17.68 -22.07 -1.18
N GLU A 377 17.83 -22.75 -2.32
CA GLU A 377 18.92 -23.70 -2.51
C GLU A 377 20.30 -23.02 -2.51
N ALA A 378 20.39 -21.81 -3.09
CA ALA A 378 21.65 -21.07 -3.22
C ALA A 378 22.18 -20.48 -1.90
N VAL A 379 21.39 -20.45 -0.83
CA VAL A 379 21.79 -19.94 0.50
C VAL A 379 22.17 -21.03 1.50
N ARG A 380 22.05 -22.30 1.11
CA ARG A 380 22.42 -23.48 1.91
C ARG A 380 23.90 -23.52 2.27
#